data_AF-A0AAW0FR68-F1
#
_entry.id   AF-A0AAW0FR68-F1
#
_cell.length_a   1.000
_cell.length_b   1.000
_cell.length_c   1.000
_cell.angle_alpha   90.00
_cell.angle_beta   90.00
_cell.angle_gamma   90.00
#
_symmetry.space_group_name_H-M   'P 1'
#
loop_
_entity.id
_entity.type
_entity.pdbx_description
1 polymer ?
#
loop_
_entity_poly.entity_id
_entity_poly.type
_entity_poly.pdbx_seq_one_letter_code
_entity_poly.pdbx_strand_id
1 'polypeptide(L)'
;MYRKYFGFCNDLTIDRLHLVINDIQDVIDFLTNATFAFLHNLIIESPKSSRPPLREKAIALFNAMTEACSAETLNTITITGDVRRPYNSNIPIGDAREEYIIQPSALTPLFKFTNVRQLWLQDIWCWDLDDTFVLQACRAWPKLSAFVLGPSHHWPESNLRITIGVLESFVHLLPDLEIFGATLDTNSPPPQATTNSPWYHTRQIEHIVAIQFCAWQIRRRSRRLLERWCPVVQWWLSGYGRYATVSNAGFDTHYY
;
A
#
# COMPACT_ATOMS: atom_id res chain seq x y z
N MET A 1 -8.70 2.55 27.50
CA MET A 1 -10.02 2.11 28.01
C MET A 1 -10.74 1.43 26.86
N TYR A 2 -10.65 0.09 26.79
CA TYR A 2 -11.37 -0.68 25.79
C TYR A 2 -12.86 -0.60 26.10
N ARG A 3 -13.70 -0.12 25.17
CA ARG A 3 -15.10 -0.52 25.18
C ARG A 3 -15.14 -1.99 24.76
N LYS A 4 -14.87 -2.87 25.72
CA LYS A 4 -15.03 -4.32 25.60
C LYS A 4 -16.53 -4.62 25.48
N TYR A 5 -17.01 -4.75 24.25
CA TYR A 5 -18.23 -5.49 23.96
C TYR A 5 -17.81 -6.74 23.18
N PHE A 6 -17.30 -7.74 23.89
CA PHE A 6 -17.20 -9.10 23.36
C PHE A 6 -18.07 -9.99 24.23
N GLY A 7 -19.37 -9.99 23.92
CA GLY A 7 -20.18 -11.15 24.21
C GLY A 7 -19.79 -12.22 23.20
N PHE A 8 -19.29 -13.36 23.66
CA PHE A 8 -19.11 -14.56 22.85
C PHE A 8 -20.49 -14.99 22.34
N CYS A 9 -20.88 -14.49 21.16
CA CYS A 9 -22.08 -14.90 20.47
C CYS A 9 -21.63 -15.80 19.33
N ASN A 10 -21.71 -17.11 19.53
CA ASN A 10 -21.20 -18.12 18.60
C ASN A 10 -21.95 -18.17 17.26
N ASP A 11 -23.01 -17.37 17.08
CA ASP A 11 -23.89 -17.41 15.90
C ASP A 11 -23.91 -16.10 15.07
N LEU A 12 -23.10 -15.10 15.41
CA LEU A 12 -23.02 -13.88 14.60
C LEU A 12 -22.00 -14.05 13.47
N THR A 13 -22.50 -14.13 12.24
CA THR A 13 -21.68 -14.05 11.02
C THR A 13 -21.14 -12.63 10.86
N ILE A 14 -19.97 -12.36 11.44
CA ILE A 14 -19.27 -11.09 11.27
C ILE A 14 -18.72 -11.05 9.84
N ASP A 15 -19.29 -10.19 8.98
CA ASP A 15 -18.85 -9.98 7.61
C ASP A 15 -17.84 -8.83 7.47
N ARG A 16 -17.86 -7.89 8.42
CA ARG A 16 -16.97 -6.72 8.47
C ARG A 16 -16.43 -6.49 9.87
N LEU A 17 -15.13 -6.26 9.97
CA LEU A 17 -14.44 -6.00 11.21
C LEU A 17 -13.57 -4.74 11.05
N HIS A 18 -13.84 -3.74 11.89
CA HIS A 18 -13.06 -2.51 11.97
C HIS A 18 -12.45 -2.38 13.37
N LEU A 19 -11.14 -2.47 13.45
CA LEU A 19 -10.36 -2.38 14.67
C LEU A 19 -9.65 -1.03 14.71
N VAL A 20 -10.01 -0.18 15.68
CA VAL A 20 -9.33 1.09 15.95
C VAL A 20 -8.50 0.94 17.21
N ILE A 21 -7.17 0.91 17.06
CA ILE A 21 -6.25 0.46 18.11
C ILE A 21 -5.04 1.37 18.28
N ASN A 22 -4.54 1.47 19.51
CA ASN A 22 -3.37 2.30 19.81
C ASN A 22 -2.04 1.51 19.71
N ASP A 23 -2.06 0.20 19.94
CA ASP A 23 -0.90 -0.70 19.79
C ASP A 23 -1.30 -1.89 18.92
N ILE A 24 -0.46 -2.19 17.92
CA ILE A 24 -0.60 -3.34 17.02
C ILE A 24 -0.62 -4.67 17.80
N GLN A 25 0.01 -4.73 18.98
CA GLN A 25 -0.01 -5.92 19.84
C GLN A 25 -1.44 -6.31 20.25
N ASP A 26 -2.29 -5.33 20.53
CA ASP A 26 -3.68 -5.59 20.93
C ASP A 26 -4.49 -6.25 19.79
N VAL A 27 -4.16 -5.93 18.53
CA VAL A 27 -4.78 -6.58 17.36
C VAL A 27 -4.25 -8.00 17.19
N ILE A 28 -2.94 -8.21 17.36
CA ILE A 28 -2.34 -9.54 17.31
C ILE A 28 -3.03 -10.43 18.35
N ASP A 29 -3.06 -9.99 19.60
CA ASP A 29 -3.68 -10.74 20.70
C ASP A 29 -5.16 -11.01 20.43
N PHE A 30 -5.89 -10.04 19.88
CA PHE A 30 -7.29 -10.21 19.51
C PHE A 30 -7.49 -11.26 18.41
N LEU A 31 -6.73 -11.16 17.31
CA LEU A 31 -6.85 -12.07 16.16
C LEU A 31 -6.41 -13.50 16.53
N THR A 32 -5.36 -13.67 17.33
CA THR A 32 -4.91 -15.01 17.78
C THR A 32 -5.96 -15.74 18.63
N ASN A 33 -6.90 -15.01 19.25
CA ASN A 33 -7.96 -15.59 20.09
C ASN A 33 -9.34 -15.62 19.41
N ALA A 34 -9.43 -15.32 18.12
CA ALA A 34 -10.69 -15.24 17.39
C ALA A 34 -10.60 -15.92 16.03
N THR A 35 -11.75 -16.39 15.52
CA THR A 35 -11.87 -16.95 14.17
C THR A 35 -13.06 -16.32 13.45
N PHE A 36 -12.86 -16.02 12.17
CA PHE A 36 -13.82 -15.33 11.33
C PHE A 36 -13.95 -16.03 9.97
N ALA A 37 -14.81 -17.05 9.92
CA ALA A 37 -15.04 -17.84 8.70
C ALA A 37 -15.67 -17.03 7.55
N PHE A 38 -16.47 -16.02 7.88
CA PHE A 38 -17.28 -15.25 6.91
C PHE A 38 -16.82 -13.79 6.77
N LEU A 39 -15.63 -13.44 7.25
CA LEU A 39 -15.15 -12.07 7.20
C LEU A 39 -14.75 -11.69 5.77
N HIS A 40 -15.39 -10.65 5.25
CA HIS A 40 -15.12 -10.10 3.92
C HIS A 40 -14.19 -8.88 4.01
N ASN A 41 -14.39 -8.02 5.02
CA ASN A 41 -13.64 -6.78 5.17
C ASN A 41 -12.94 -6.71 6.52
N LEU A 42 -11.62 -6.57 6.50
CA LEU A 42 -10.81 -6.30 7.68
C LEU A 42 -10.16 -4.93 7.56
N ILE A 43 -10.52 -4.03 8.46
CA ILE A 43 -9.96 -2.68 8.57
C ILE A 43 -9.26 -2.56 9.92
N ILE A 44 -7.97 -2.24 9.90
CA ILE A 44 -7.16 -1.95 11.08
C ILE A 44 -6.68 -0.50 10.95
N GLU A 45 -7.05 0.32 11.93
CA GLU A 45 -6.70 1.73 11.97
C GLU A 45 -5.93 2.01 13.25
N SER A 46 -4.75 2.62 13.11
CA SER A 46 -3.95 3.07 14.26
C SER A 46 -3.84 4.60 14.30
N PRO A 47 -4.79 5.31 14.94
CA PRO A 47 -4.84 6.77 14.94
C PRO A 47 -3.73 7.41 15.80
N LYS A 48 -2.91 6.61 16.48
CA LYS A 48 -1.86 7.10 17.38
C LYS A 48 -0.55 6.35 17.25
N SER A 49 -0.36 5.50 16.23
CA SER A 49 0.95 4.90 16.03
C SER A 49 1.89 6.01 15.62
N SER A 50 2.62 6.54 16.60
CA SER A 50 3.73 7.41 16.32
C SER A 50 4.72 6.59 15.48
N ARG A 51 5.14 5.43 15.98
CA ARG A 51 6.22 4.70 15.33
C ARG A 51 5.70 3.68 14.32
N PRO A 52 6.43 3.46 13.21
CA PRO A 52 6.22 2.28 12.38
C PRO A 52 6.37 1.02 13.27
N PRO A 53 5.58 -0.04 13.03
CA PRO A 53 5.72 -1.28 13.76
C PRO A 53 7.08 -1.92 13.44
N LEU A 54 7.65 -2.61 14.44
CA LEU A 54 8.80 -3.46 14.23
C LEU A 54 8.44 -4.58 13.24
N ARG A 55 9.43 -5.02 12.44
CA ARG A 55 9.30 -6.12 11.47
C ARG A 55 8.67 -7.36 12.08
N GLU A 56 9.10 -7.73 13.29
CA GLU A 56 8.56 -8.89 14.01
C GLU A 56 7.06 -8.74 14.32
N LYS A 57 6.62 -7.54 14.74
CA LYS A 57 5.20 -7.25 14.99
C LYS A 57 4.39 -7.25 13.70
N ALA A 58 4.96 -6.79 12.58
CA ALA A 58 4.33 -6.85 11.27
C ALA A 58 4.08 -8.32 10.86
N ILE A 59 5.12 -9.15 10.96
CA ILE A 59 5.04 -10.59 10.66
C ILE A 59 3.99 -11.27 11.56
N ALA A 60 4.03 -11.00 12.87
CA ALA A 60 3.06 -11.54 13.81
C ALA A 60 1.62 -11.12 13.47
N LEU A 61 1.40 -9.86 13.08
CA LEU A 61 0.09 -9.39 12.65
C LEU A 61 -0.39 -10.13 11.40
N PHE A 62 0.44 -10.23 10.36
CA PHE A 62 0.04 -10.89 9.11
C PHE A 62 -0.22 -12.38 9.32
N ASN A 63 0.57 -13.05 10.17
CA ASN A 63 0.31 -14.44 10.56
C ASN A 63 -1.02 -14.57 11.31
N ALA A 64 -1.26 -13.74 12.33
CA ALA A 64 -2.50 -13.76 13.10
C ALA A 64 -3.73 -13.52 12.21
N MET A 65 -3.63 -12.63 11.22
CA MET A 65 -4.70 -12.43 10.21
C MET A 65 -4.99 -13.71 9.43
N THR A 66 -3.95 -14.42 8.99
CA THR A 66 -4.11 -15.68 8.20
C THR A 66 -4.64 -16.85 9.00
N GLU A 67 -4.46 -16.84 10.31
CA GLU A 67 -4.99 -17.84 11.22
C GLU A 67 -6.45 -17.53 11.60
N ALA A 68 -6.75 -16.25 11.83
CA ALA A 68 -8.07 -15.80 12.25
C ALA A 68 -9.09 -15.75 11.09
N CYS A 69 -8.67 -15.39 9.87
CA CYS A 69 -9.57 -15.10 8.76
C CYS A 69 -9.57 -16.23 7.71
N SER A 70 -10.73 -16.51 7.12
CA SER A 70 -10.80 -17.46 6.01
C SER A 70 -10.16 -16.89 4.73
N ALA A 71 -9.30 -17.70 4.10
CA ALA A 71 -8.67 -17.45 2.81
C ALA A 71 -9.69 -17.20 1.68
N GLU A 72 -10.88 -17.79 1.80
CA GLU A 72 -11.90 -17.81 0.75
C GLU A 72 -12.85 -16.62 0.81
N THR A 73 -13.08 -16.03 1.98
CA THR A 73 -14.10 -14.98 2.15
C THR A 73 -13.51 -13.58 2.20
N LEU A 74 -12.27 -13.43 2.68
CA LEU A 74 -11.63 -12.13 2.84
C LEU A 74 -11.33 -11.49 1.48
N ASN A 75 -11.92 -10.32 1.24
CA ASN A 75 -11.82 -9.58 -0.02
C ASN A 75 -11.14 -8.22 0.13
N THR A 76 -11.18 -7.62 1.32
CA THR A 76 -10.66 -6.28 1.58
C THR A 76 -9.82 -6.31 2.84
N ILE A 77 -8.57 -5.88 2.70
CA ILE A 77 -7.62 -5.70 3.80
C ILE A 77 -7.18 -4.24 3.76
N THR A 78 -7.41 -3.53 4.86
CA THR A 78 -6.98 -2.14 5.02
C THR A 78 -6.26 -2.00 6.34
N ILE A 79 -5.00 -1.57 6.29
CA ILE A 79 -4.20 -1.23 7.46
C ILE A 79 -3.66 0.17 7.26
N THR A 80 -4.10 1.10 8.10
CA THR A 80 -3.82 2.54 7.96
C THR A 80 -3.36 3.14 9.28
N GLY A 81 -2.48 4.14 9.20
CA GLY A 81 -2.07 4.99 10.32
C GLY A 81 -2.74 6.35 10.31
N ASP A 82 -2.45 7.16 11.34
CA ASP A 82 -2.87 8.57 11.38
C ASP A 82 -2.08 9.41 10.37
N VAL A 83 -2.68 9.60 9.20
CA VAL A 83 -2.16 10.47 8.14
C VAL A 83 -2.23 11.96 8.46
N ARG A 84 -2.99 12.36 9.49
CA ARG A 84 -3.23 13.78 9.80
C ARG A 84 -2.17 14.36 10.72
N ARG A 85 -1.40 13.52 11.41
CA ARG A 85 -0.34 14.00 12.28
C ARG A 85 0.94 14.13 11.47
N PRO A 86 1.40 15.36 11.16
CA PRO A 86 2.79 15.52 10.77
C PRO A 86 3.61 14.88 11.88
N TYR A 87 4.36 13.85 11.53
CA TYR A 87 4.99 13.02 12.53
C TYR A 87 6.04 13.88 13.24
N ASN A 88 5.73 14.28 14.49
CA ASN A 88 6.59 15.16 15.30
C ASN A 88 7.76 14.37 15.88
N SER A 89 8.41 13.61 15.02
CA SER A 89 9.41 12.65 15.43
C SER A 89 10.77 13.31 15.34
N ASN A 90 11.40 13.40 16.49
CA ASN A 90 12.84 13.56 16.60
C ASN A 90 13.60 12.32 16.06
N ILE A 91 12.98 11.51 15.18
CA ILE A 91 13.64 10.39 14.52
C ILE A 91 14.39 10.99 13.33
N PRO A 92 15.72 10.90 13.30
CA PRO A 92 16.50 11.38 12.18
C PRO A 92 15.98 10.75 10.88
N ILE A 93 15.58 11.60 9.94
CA ILE A 93 15.24 11.19 8.58
C ILE A 93 16.49 10.53 8.01
N GLY A 94 16.39 9.26 7.58
CA GLY A 94 17.52 8.50 7.04
C GLY A 94 17.99 7.33 7.90
N ASP A 95 17.66 7.29 9.20
CA ASP A 95 18.03 6.19 10.11
C ASP A 95 16.84 5.26 10.38
N ALA A 96 16.17 4.81 9.32
CA ALA A 96 15.25 3.69 9.45
C ALA A 96 16.08 2.46 9.86
N ARG A 97 16.12 2.19 11.17
CA ARG A 97 16.80 1.02 11.72
C ARG A 97 16.30 -0.22 11.00
N GLU A 98 17.20 -1.16 10.73
CA GLU A 98 16.87 -2.40 10.02
C GLU A 98 15.64 -3.10 10.62
N GLU A 99 15.44 -3.03 11.94
CA GLU A 99 14.29 -3.59 12.66
C GLU A 99 12.91 -3.08 12.19
N TYR A 100 12.81 -1.91 11.54
CA TYR A 100 11.56 -1.39 10.99
C TYR A 100 11.35 -1.76 9.51
N ILE A 101 12.40 -2.20 8.81
CA ILE A 101 12.34 -2.54 7.40
C ILE A 101 11.50 -3.80 7.22
N ILE A 102 10.39 -3.70 6.50
CA ILE A 102 9.50 -4.80 6.17
C ILE A 102 9.92 -5.38 4.83
N GLN A 103 10.50 -6.58 4.90
CA GLN A 103 10.95 -7.34 3.74
C GLN A 103 9.77 -8.03 3.03
N PRO A 104 9.94 -8.46 1.77
CA PRO A 104 8.88 -9.14 1.01
C PRO A 104 8.33 -10.38 1.73
N SER A 105 9.20 -11.11 2.43
CA SER A 105 8.86 -12.32 3.17
C SER A 105 7.83 -12.10 4.29
N ALA A 106 7.75 -10.88 4.83
CA ALA A 106 6.77 -10.55 5.86
C ALA A 106 5.33 -10.52 5.33
N LEU A 107 5.14 -10.20 4.04
CA LEU A 107 3.83 -10.12 3.39
C LEU A 107 3.37 -11.46 2.80
N THR A 108 4.27 -12.42 2.61
CA THR A 108 3.97 -13.75 2.07
C THR A 108 2.79 -14.47 2.74
N PRO A 109 2.56 -14.38 4.07
CA PRO A 109 1.38 -14.98 4.69
C PRO A 109 0.06 -14.51 4.03
N LEU A 110 -0.02 -13.24 3.63
CA LEU A 110 -1.21 -12.66 3.01
C LEU A 110 -1.51 -13.23 1.61
N PHE A 111 -0.55 -13.91 0.96
CA PHE A 111 -0.77 -14.57 -0.34
C PHE A 111 -1.77 -15.72 -0.26
N LYS A 112 -2.12 -16.19 0.96
CA LYS A 112 -3.20 -17.18 1.17
C LYS A 112 -4.58 -16.62 0.78
N PHE A 113 -4.82 -15.31 0.87
CA PHE A 113 -6.11 -14.69 0.60
C PHE A 113 -6.33 -14.46 -0.91
N THR A 114 -6.56 -15.53 -1.67
CA THR A 114 -6.65 -15.48 -3.15
C THR A 114 -7.86 -14.69 -3.69
N ASN A 115 -8.86 -14.40 -2.83
CA ASN A 115 -10.04 -13.61 -3.17
C ASN A 115 -9.92 -12.11 -2.85
N VAL A 116 -8.75 -11.65 -2.40
CA VAL A 116 -8.51 -10.22 -2.17
C VAL A 116 -8.69 -9.41 -3.45
N ARG A 117 -9.53 -8.38 -3.34
CA ARG A 117 -9.78 -7.36 -4.35
C ARG A 117 -9.13 -6.03 -3.97
N GLN A 118 -9.06 -5.73 -2.67
CA GLN A 118 -8.54 -4.46 -2.18
C GLN A 118 -7.51 -4.71 -1.08
N LEU A 119 -6.28 -4.25 -1.32
CA LEU A 119 -5.20 -4.28 -0.34
C LEU A 119 -4.64 -2.88 -0.16
N TRP A 120 -4.82 -2.33 1.04
CA TRP A 120 -4.40 -0.98 1.40
C TRP A 120 -3.51 -1.07 2.63
N LEU A 121 -2.20 -0.92 2.45
CA LEU A 121 -1.21 -0.90 3.52
C LEU A 121 -0.53 0.47 3.47
N GLN A 122 -1.03 1.41 4.29
CA GLN A 122 -0.67 2.82 4.20
C GLN A 122 -0.03 3.38 5.49
N ASP A 123 0.92 4.29 5.28
CA ASP A 123 1.34 5.34 6.22
C ASP A 123 1.91 4.90 7.58
N ILE A 124 2.25 3.63 7.72
CA ILE A 124 2.96 3.11 8.90
C ILE A 124 4.15 2.22 8.55
N TRP A 125 4.37 1.92 7.27
CA TRP A 125 5.26 0.84 6.87
C TRP A 125 6.53 1.33 6.18
N CYS A 126 7.59 0.56 6.37
CA CYS A 126 8.94 0.83 5.94
C CYS A 126 9.34 -0.27 4.95
N TRP A 127 8.97 -0.13 3.67
CA TRP A 127 9.01 -1.21 2.68
C TRP A 127 10.39 -1.40 2.01
N ASP A 128 10.97 -2.59 2.08
CA ASP A 128 12.03 -3.03 1.14
C ASP A 128 11.42 -4.00 0.13
N LEU A 129 10.74 -3.45 -0.88
CA LEU A 129 10.01 -4.21 -1.90
C LEU A 129 10.56 -3.87 -3.28
N ASP A 130 10.61 -4.86 -4.16
CA ASP A 130 11.10 -4.75 -5.54
C ASP A 130 10.04 -5.20 -6.55
N ASP A 131 10.37 -5.11 -7.84
CA ASP A 131 9.50 -5.60 -8.92
C ASP A 131 9.17 -7.08 -8.77
N THR A 132 10.11 -7.89 -8.28
CA THR A 132 9.91 -9.33 -8.07
C THR A 132 8.75 -9.59 -7.12
N PHE A 133 8.74 -8.91 -5.97
CA PHE A 133 7.66 -8.99 -5.00
C PHE A 133 6.32 -8.56 -5.61
N VAL A 134 6.30 -7.42 -6.29
CA VAL A 134 5.07 -6.88 -6.88
C VAL A 134 4.48 -7.86 -7.90
N LEU A 135 5.31 -8.51 -8.73
CA LEU A 135 4.86 -9.54 -9.66
C LEU A 135 4.33 -10.79 -8.96
N GLN A 136 4.95 -11.21 -7.84
CA GLN A 136 4.45 -12.30 -7.02
C GLN A 136 3.08 -11.96 -6.41
N ALA A 137 2.93 -10.74 -5.88
CA ALA A 137 1.67 -10.23 -5.35
C ALA A 137 0.56 -10.22 -6.42
N CYS A 138 0.86 -9.77 -7.64
CA CYS A 138 -0.09 -9.80 -8.75
C CYS A 138 -0.58 -11.22 -9.08
N ARG A 139 0.31 -12.21 -9.01
CA ARG A 139 -0.04 -13.62 -9.25
C ARG A 139 -0.83 -14.21 -8.08
N ALA A 140 -0.52 -13.83 -6.84
CA ALA A 140 -1.22 -14.27 -5.65
C ALA A 140 -2.66 -13.70 -5.56
N TRP A 141 -2.86 -12.49 -6.07
CA TRP A 141 -4.14 -11.77 -6.01
C TRP A 141 -4.64 -11.38 -7.41
N PRO A 142 -5.05 -12.34 -8.25
CA PRO A 142 -5.42 -12.07 -9.64
C PRO A 142 -6.70 -11.23 -9.81
N LYS A 143 -7.49 -11.04 -8.74
CA LYS A 143 -8.77 -10.29 -8.74
C LYS A 143 -8.63 -8.87 -8.18
N LEU A 144 -7.40 -8.41 -8.03
CA LEU A 144 -7.09 -7.20 -7.29
C LEU A 144 -7.48 -5.95 -8.12
N SER A 145 -8.35 -5.13 -7.55
CA SER A 145 -8.81 -3.85 -8.12
C SER A 145 -8.19 -2.63 -7.45
N ALA A 146 -7.69 -2.75 -6.22
CA ALA A 146 -6.93 -1.70 -5.55
C ALA A 146 -5.70 -2.25 -4.82
N PHE A 147 -4.50 -1.82 -5.23
CA PHE A 147 -3.23 -2.18 -4.60
C PHE A 147 -2.52 -0.92 -4.11
N VAL A 148 -2.52 -0.69 -2.80
CA VAL A 148 -1.84 0.48 -2.22
C VAL A 148 -0.83 0.04 -1.18
N LEU A 149 0.43 0.30 -1.48
CA LEU A 149 1.61 0.16 -0.64
C LEU A 149 2.11 1.58 -0.38
N GLY A 150 1.54 2.29 0.60
CA GLY A 150 1.99 3.63 0.96
C GLY A 150 3.15 3.55 1.94
N PRO A 151 4.42 3.76 1.52
CA PRO A 151 5.51 3.83 2.47
C PRO A 151 5.35 5.07 3.37
N SER A 152 5.88 4.96 4.57
CA SER A 152 6.06 6.12 5.44
C SER A 152 6.96 7.16 4.76
N HIS A 153 6.60 8.44 4.89
CA HIS A 153 7.34 9.58 4.34
C HIS A 153 8.74 9.78 4.96
N HIS A 154 9.11 8.97 5.95
CA HIS A 154 10.43 8.96 6.58
C HIS A 154 11.37 7.91 6.01
N TRP A 155 10.96 7.23 4.93
CA TRP A 155 11.75 6.19 4.30
C TRP A 155 12.97 6.78 3.58
N PRO A 156 14.17 6.19 3.73
CA PRO A 156 15.31 6.57 2.92
C PRO A 156 15.02 6.29 1.43
N GLU A 157 15.18 7.32 0.59
CA GLU A 157 14.97 7.21 -0.87
C GLU A 157 15.83 6.12 -1.52
N SER A 158 16.96 5.78 -0.91
CA SER A 158 17.92 4.78 -1.40
C SER A 158 17.38 3.34 -1.46
N ASN A 159 16.22 3.07 -0.86
CA ASN A 159 15.62 1.73 -0.81
C ASN A 159 14.42 1.56 -1.76
N LEU A 160 14.19 2.51 -2.67
CA LEU A 160 13.15 2.38 -3.69
C LEU A 160 13.63 1.41 -4.78
N ARG A 161 12.99 0.24 -4.89
CA ARG A 161 13.34 -0.80 -5.87
C ARG A 161 12.18 -1.22 -6.77
N ILE A 162 10.98 -0.67 -6.56
CA ILE A 162 9.85 -0.87 -7.46
C ILE A 162 10.00 0.11 -8.62
N THR A 163 10.23 -0.38 -9.83
CA THR A 163 10.43 0.44 -11.02
C THR A 163 9.12 0.71 -11.74
N ILE A 164 9.09 1.73 -12.61
CA ILE A 164 7.96 1.97 -13.52
C ILE A 164 7.73 0.76 -14.46
N GLY A 165 8.76 -0.05 -14.72
CA GLY A 165 8.66 -1.23 -15.59
C GLY A 165 7.61 -2.25 -15.12
N VAL A 166 7.37 -2.36 -13.81
CA VAL A 166 6.39 -3.31 -13.27
C VAL A 166 4.96 -3.00 -13.70
N LEU A 167 4.66 -1.73 -14.00
CA LEU A 167 3.31 -1.29 -14.40
C LEU A 167 2.86 -1.93 -15.71
N GLU A 168 3.80 -2.24 -16.61
CA GLU A 168 3.49 -2.96 -17.85
C GLU A 168 2.93 -4.37 -17.57
N SER A 169 3.38 -5.00 -16.47
CA SER A 169 2.92 -6.33 -16.11
C SER A 169 1.51 -6.34 -15.54
N PHE A 170 1.03 -5.24 -14.95
CA PHE A 170 -0.33 -5.14 -14.41
C PHE A 170 -1.39 -5.30 -15.49
N VAL A 171 -1.11 -4.81 -16.70
CA VAL A 171 -2.02 -4.91 -17.85
C VAL A 171 -2.41 -6.35 -18.15
N HIS A 172 -1.47 -7.27 -17.93
CA HIS A 172 -1.66 -8.70 -18.21
C HIS A 172 -2.08 -9.50 -16.98
N LEU A 173 -1.53 -9.17 -15.81
CA LEU A 173 -1.75 -9.93 -14.58
C LEU A 173 -3.01 -9.50 -13.82
N LEU A 174 -3.38 -8.22 -13.88
CA LEU A 174 -4.46 -7.62 -13.10
C LEU A 174 -5.37 -6.76 -13.99
N PRO A 175 -6.20 -7.39 -14.83
CA PRO A 175 -7.06 -6.66 -15.78
C PRO A 175 -8.10 -5.75 -15.12
N ASP A 176 -8.44 -6.04 -13.85
CA ASP A 176 -9.41 -5.29 -13.04
C ASP A 176 -8.75 -4.25 -12.12
N LEU A 177 -7.43 -4.02 -12.22
CA LEU A 177 -6.73 -3.04 -11.40
C LEU A 177 -7.16 -1.62 -11.75
N GLU A 178 -7.80 -0.95 -10.81
CA GLU A 178 -8.28 0.43 -10.92
C GLU A 178 -7.39 1.41 -10.15
N ILE A 179 -6.86 0.99 -9.00
CA ILE A 179 -6.06 1.82 -8.10
C ILE A 179 -4.72 1.15 -7.86
N PHE A 180 -3.63 1.85 -8.17
CA PHE A 180 -2.29 1.48 -7.76
C PHE A 180 -1.63 2.65 -7.03
N GLY A 181 -1.06 2.39 -5.87
CA GLY A 181 -0.28 3.35 -5.12
C GLY A 181 0.97 2.68 -4.55
N ALA A 182 2.14 3.12 -4.98
CA ALA A 182 3.42 2.76 -4.40
C ALA A 182 4.42 3.88 -4.72
N THR A 183 5.49 3.98 -3.94
CA THR A 183 6.62 4.81 -4.36
C THR A 183 7.43 4.05 -5.40
N LEU A 184 7.65 4.70 -6.54
CA LEU A 184 8.37 4.13 -7.67
C LEU A 184 9.76 4.75 -7.79
N ASP A 185 10.75 3.91 -8.03
CA ASP A 185 12.05 4.36 -8.49
C ASP A 185 11.96 4.82 -9.95
N THR A 186 12.21 6.11 -10.14
CA THR A 186 12.24 6.77 -11.46
C THR A 186 13.65 6.93 -12.01
N ASN A 187 14.67 6.59 -11.22
CA ASN A 187 16.07 6.71 -11.59
C ASN A 187 16.60 5.44 -12.26
N SER A 188 16.00 4.28 -11.96
CA SER A 188 16.32 3.04 -12.66
C SER A 188 15.96 3.14 -14.14
N PRO A 189 16.91 2.88 -15.07
CA PRO A 189 16.57 2.79 -16.47
C PRO A 189 15.52 1.68 -16.66
N PRO A 190 14.57 1.85 -17.60
CA PRO A 190 13.62 0.79 -17.90
C PRO A 190 14.39 -0.51 -18.18
N PRO A 191 13.85 -1.69 -17.81
CA PRO A 191 14.46 -2.96 -18.21
C PRO A 191 14.75 -2.88 -19.70
N GLN A 192 16.01 -3.08 -20.10
CA GLN A 192 16.38 -3.00 -21.52
C GLN A 192 15.45 -3.94 -22.28
N ALA A 193 14.54 -3.36 -23.05
CA ALA A 193 13.56 -4.13 -23.80
C ALA A 193 14.35 -5.10 -24.66
N THR A 194 14.13 -6.40 -24.48
CA THR A 194 14.62 -7.37 -25.45
C THR A 194 14.06 -6.92 -26.81
N THR A 195 14.90 -6.92 -27.84
CA THR A 195 14.63 -6.31 -29.16
C THR A 195 13.36 -6.80 -29.86
N ASN A 196 12.66 -7.78 -29.28
CA ASN A 196 11.38 -8.32 -29.73
C ASN A 196 10.17 -7.75 -28.98
N SER A 197 10.34 -6.76 -28.10
CA SER A 197 9.22 -6.14 -27.39
C SER A 197 8.48 -5.17 -28.32
N PRO A 198 7.16 -5.36 -28.57
CA PRO A 198 6.37 -4.49 -29.45
C PRO A 198 6.24 -3.04 -28.95
N TRP A 199 6.81 -2.71 -27.78
CA TRP A 199 6.71 -1.41 -27.12
C TRP A 199 7.88 -0.46 -27.40
N TYR A 200 8.88 -0.88 -28.20
CA TYR A 200 10.11 -0.12 -28.46
C TYR A 200 9.88 1.23 -29.19
N HIS A 201 8.76 1.39 -29.91
CA HIS A 201 8.57 2.56 -30.79
C HIS A 201 7.81 3.76 -30.18
N THR A 202 7.45 3.74 -28.89
CA THR A 202 6.52 4.74 -28.33
C THR A 202 7.08 5.59 -27.19
N ARG A 203 8.40 5.81 -27.06
CA ARG A 203 8.96 6.56 -25.91
C ARG A 203 9.81 7.78 -26.30
N GLN A 204 9.18 8.95 -26.32
CA GLN A 204 9.77 10.26 -26.03
C GLN A 204 8.70 11.11 -25.33
N ILE A 205 8.56 10.96 -24.00
CA ILE A 205 7.87 11.93 -23.14
C ILE A 205 8.71 12.05 -21.86
N GLU A 206 9.27 13.24 -21.67
CA GLU A 206 10.16 13.61 -20.56
C GLU A 206 9.36 13.92 -19.28
N HIS A 207 9.96 13.49 -18.15
CA HIS A 207 9.90 13.99 -16.78
C HIS A 207 8.75 14.94 -16.35
N ILE A 208 7.82 14.40 -15.58
CA ILE A 208 7.31 14.82 -14.25
C ILE A 208 6.23 13.79 -13.90
N VAL A 209 6.51 12.90 -12.94
CA VAL A 209 5.59 11.79 -12.60
C VAL A 209 5.35 11.73 -11.09
N ALA A 210 4.72 12.78 -10.56
CA ALA A 210 3.67 12.58 -9.56
C ALA A 210 2.37 12.19 -10.31
N ILE A 211 2.43 11.16 -11.14
CA ILE A 211 1.27 10.72 -11.95
C ILE A 211 0.58 9.63 -11.17
N GLN A 212 -0.52 10.06 -10.53
CA GLN A 212 -1.69 9.22 -10.39
C GLN A 212 -1.89 8.41 -11.68
N PHE A 213 -1.85 7.08 -11.60
CA PHE A 213 -2.21 6.18 -12.70
C PHE A 213 -3.71 6.23 -13.04
N CYS A 214 -4.37 7.38 -12.86
CA CYS A 214 -5.71 7.65 -13.34
C CYS A 214 -5.74 7.92 -14.85
N ALA A 215 -4.60 8.28 -15.47
CA ALA A 215 -4.58 8.71 -16.88
C ALA A 215 -4.45 7.57 -17.92
N TRP A 216 -3.96 6.38 -17.55
CA TRP A 216 -3.56 5.40 -18.58
C TRP A 216 -4.67 4.41 -18.97
N GLN A 217 -5.60 4.07 -18.06
CA GLN A 217 -6.81 3.29 -18.43
C GLN A 217 -7.82 4.08 -19.30
N ILE A 218 -7.63 5.41 -19.46
CA ILE A 218 -8.54 6.33 -20.17
C ILE A 218 -8.76 5.92 -21.64
N ARG A 219 -7.84 5.16 -22.26
CA ARG A 219 -7.93 4.92 -23.70
C ARG A 219 -8.67 3.65 -24.13
N ARG A 220 -8.91 2.66 -23.25
CA ARG A 220 -9.32 1.32 -23.74
C ARG A 220 -10.71 0.82 -23.36
N ARG A 221 -11.42 1.36 -22.36
CA ARG A 221 -12.82 0.98 -22.10
C ARG A 221 -13.67 2.14 -21.58
N SER A 222 -14.52 2.65 -22.49
CA SER A 222 -15.79 3.35 -22.21
C SER A 222 -15.71 4.78 -21.62
N ARG A 223 -16.12 5.76 -22.43
CA ARG A 223 -16.45 7.17 -22.05
C ARG A 223 -17.28 7.33 -20.76
N ARG A 224 -18.00 6.28 -20.33
CA ARG A 224 -18.86 6.27 -19.13
C ARG A 224 -18.11 6.19 -17.79
N LEU A 225 -16.79 5.93 -17.78
CA LEU A 225 -16.01 5.93 -16.54
C LEU A 225 -15.43 7.31 -16.22
N LEU A 226 -15.25 8.21 -17.19
CA LEU A 226 -14.71 9.58 -16.96
C LEU A 226 -15.50 10.37 -15.90
N GLU A 227 -16.81 10.13 -15.78
CA GLU A 227 -17.68 10.83 -14.83
C GLU A 227 -17.58 10.27 -13.38
N ARG A 228 -17.03 9.07 -13.18
CA ARG A 228 -16.89 8.45 -11.85
C ARG A 228 -15.62 8.83 -11.08
N TRP A 229 -14.56 9.26 -11.77
CA TRP A 229 -13.24 9.43 -11.15
C TRP A 229 -12.91 10.86 -10.69
N CYS A 230 -13.69 11.86 -11.12
CA CYS A 230 -13.45 13.27 -10.78
C CYS A 230 -13.56 13.59 -9.26
N PRO A 231 -14.51 13.01 -8.48
CA PRO A 231 -14.65 13.33 -7.05
C PRO A 231 -13.54 12.75 -6.15
N VAL A 232 -12.96 11.60 -6.51
CA VAL A 232 -11.90 10.93 -5.72
C VAL A 232 -10.59 11.71 -5.81
N VAL A 233 -10.29 12.26 -6.99
CA VAL A 233 -9.14 13.13 -7.23
C VAL A 233 -9.28 14.45 -6.45
N GLN A 234 -10.48 15.03 -6.39
CA GLN A 234 -10.74 16.24 -5.58
C GLN A 234 -10.60 15.99 -4.07
N TRP A 235 -11.06 14.84 -3.56
CA TRP A 235 -10.90 14.50 -2.14
C TRP A 235 -9.41 14.39 -1.75
N TRP A 236 -8.59 13.76 -2.59
CA TRP A 236 -7.15 13.59 -2.33
C TRP A 236 -6.36 14.91 -2.47
N LEU A 237 -6.64 15.70 -3.51
CA LEU A 237 -6.02 17.03 -3.69
C LEU A 237 -6.37 18.01 -2.57
N SER A 238 -7.56 17.90 -1.96
CA SER A 238 -7.96 18.75 -0.83
C SER A 238 -7.23 18.44 0.48
N GLY A 239 -6.68 17.24 0.64
CA GLY A 239 -5.96 16.80 1.84
C GLY A 239 -4.43 16.93 1.77
N TYR A 240 -3.83 16.81 0.58
CA TYR A 240 -2.38 16.60 0.41
C TYR A 240 -1.63 17.67 -0.41
N GLY A 241 -2.30 18.72 -0.90
CA GLY A 241 -1.71 19.72 -1.81
C GLY A 241 -0.58 20.62 -1.27
N ARG A 242 0.12 20.29 -0.17
CA ARG A 242 1.20 21.12 0.41
C ARG A 242 2.62 20.56 0.32
N TYR A 243 2.86 19.39 -0.28
CA TYR A 243 4.20 18.77 -0.28
C TYR A 243 4.71 18.33 -1.66
N ALA A 244 4.42 19.12 -2.69
CA ALA A 244 5.20 19.08 -3.93
C ALA A 244 6.42 20.00 -3.77
N THR A 245 7.49 19.51 -3.14
CA THR A 245 8.79 20.18 -3.18
C THR A 245 9.60 19.65 -4.37
N VAL A 246 9.76 20.51 -5.37
CA VAL A 246 10.79 20.37 -6.40
C VAL A 246 12.09 20.85 -5.78
N SER A 247 13.00 19.94 -5.42
CA SER A 247 14.38 20.32 -5.10
C SER A 247 15.12 20.55 -6.42
N ASN A 248 15.11 21.80 -6.88
CA ASN A 248 16.08 22.23 -7.89
C ASN A 248 17.43 22.42 -7.21
N ALA A 249 18.42 21.66 -7.69
CA ALA A 249 19.81 21.88 -7.39
C ALA A 249 20.23 23.30 -7.82
N GLY A 250 20.88 24.03 -6.91
CA GLY A 250 21.80 25.12 -7.20
C GLY A 250 21.17 26.47 -7.55
N PHE A 251 20.94 27.32 -6.54
CA PHE A 251 21.16 28.76 -6.67
C PHE A 251 21.67 29.33 -5.35
N ASP A 252 22.94 29.72 -5.34
CA ASP A 252 23.52 30.67 -4.40
C ASP A 252 22.74 31.99 -4.51
N THR A 253 22.19 32.47 -3.40
CA THR A 253 21.99 33.91 -3.20
C THR A 253 22.17 34.24 -1.72
N HIS A 254 23.26 34.95 -1.43
CA HIS A 254 23.44 35.72 -0.21
C HIS A 254 22.33 36.78 -0.08
N TYR A 255 21.73 36.89 1.10
CA TYR A 255 21.22 38.17 1.61
C TYR A 255 21.38 38.21 3.15
N TYR A 256 22.25 39.14 3.57
CA TYR A 256 22.59 39.68 4.89
C TYR A 256 22.90 38.72 6.05
#